data_AF-X8AH94-F1
#
_entry.id   AF-X8AH94-F1
#
_cell.length_a   1.000
_cell.length_b   1.000
_cell.length_c   1.000
_cell.angle_alpha   90.00
_cell.angle_beta   90.00
_cell.angle_gamma   90.00
#
_symmetry.space_group_name_H-M   'P 1'
#
loop_
_entity.id
_entity.type
_entity.pdbx_description
1 polymer ?
#
loop_
_entity_poly.entity_id
_entity_poly.type
_entity_poly.pdbx_seq_one_letter_code
_entity_poly.pdbx_strand_id
1 'polypeptide(L)'
;MAMAVHCPVRSAGRHGVGRHGLGGDEVGCLVKALAAGHRWPLIANIVAMFALYGVVLTLAPLAHAKPAPEVEYLYDVAVRRHYNFPDNDAVGYGYGICDKVAQGESYAQIMGDVKTDVTPNDEFAANYLVSYAVDLLCPAEIWQLRNSAAGYQPPAGETAPATYY
;
A
#
# COMPACT_ATOMS: atom_id res chain seq x y z
N MET A 1 46.57 26.31 -22.00
CA MET A 1 45.55 26.30 -23.06
C MET A 1 44.27 25.75 -22.47
N ALA A 2 43.34 26.62 -22.08
CA ALA A 2 42.04 26.23 -21.56
C ALA A 2 41.09 25.99 -22.75
N MET A 3 40.62 24.76 -22.93
CA MET A 3 39.52 24.49 -23.86
C MET A 3 38.20 24.80 -23.15
N ALA A 4 37.56 25.90 -23.56
CA ALA A 4 36.23 26.25 -23.09
C ALA A 4 35.21 25.26 -23.67
N VAL A 5 34.55 24.49 -22.80
CA VAL A 5 33.44 23.61 -23.17
C VAL A 5 32.20 24.49 -23.36
N HIS A 6 31.80 24.70 -24.62
CA HIS A 6 30.53 25.34 -24.94
C HIS A 6 29.39 24.32 -24.76
N CYS A 7 28.57 24.47 -23.72
CA CYS A 7 27.27 23.81 -23.62
C CYS A 7 26.19 24.70 -24.26
N PRO A 8 25.41 24.22 -25.24
CA PRO A 8 24.25 24.97 -25.73
C PRO A 8 23.13 24.92 -24.68
N VAL A 9 22.83 26.05 -24.05
CA VAL A 9 21.62 26.24 -23.23
C VAL A 9 20.42 26.27 -24.18
N ARG A 10 19.58 25.22 -24.17
CA ARG A 10 18.30 25.27 -24.86
C ARG A 10 17.31 26.04 -23.99
N SER A 11 17.02 27.28 -24.40
CA SER A 11 16.05 28.19 -23.78
C SER A 11 14.66 27.53 -23.70
N ALA A 12 14.11 27.48 -22.48
CA ALA A 12 12.80 26.89 -22.19
C ALA A 12 11.67 27.80 -22.70
N GLY A 13 11.17 27.50 -23.89
CA GLY A 13 9.91 28.05 -24.40
C GLY A 13 8.71 27.34 -23.77
N ARG A 14 7.88 28.12 -23.08
CA ARG A 14 6.56 27.74 -22.53
C ARG A 14 5.71 27.02 -23.59
N HIS A 15 5.25 25.79 -23.30
CA HIS A 15 3.98 25.13 -23.67
C HIS A 15 4.16 23.60 -23.76
N GLY A 16 3.29 22.84 -23.08
CA GLY A 16 3.03 21.43 -23.41
C GLY A 16 3.45 20.41 -22.36
N VAL A 17 2.45 19.76 -21.76
CA VAL A 17 2.56 18.51 -21.02
C VAL A 17 3.15 17.43 -21.94
N GLY A 18 4.30 16.89 -21.59
CA GLY A 18 4.95 15.78 -22.28
C GLY A 18 5.94 15.08 -21.36
N ARG A 19 5.64 13.83 -20.97
CA ARG A 19 6.58 12.93 -20.30
C ARG A 19 7.79 12.72 -21.21
N HIS A 20 8.91 13.36 -20.87
CA HIS A 20 10.22 13.04 -21.43
C HIS A 20 11.07 12.46 -20.31
N GLY A 21 11.50 11.21 -20.48
CA GLY A 21 12.43 10.54 -19.60
C GLY A 21 13.77 11.27 -19.56
N LEU A 22 14.39 11.26 -18.39
CA LEU A 22 15.75 11.75 -18.17
C LEU A 22 16.72 10.93 -19.03
N GLY A 23 17.26 11.54 -20.08
CA GLY A 23 18.30 10.96 -20.92
C GLY A 23 19.62 10.85 -20.14
N GLY A 24 20.33 9.73 -20.33
CA GLY A 24 21.60 9.42 -19.63
C GLY A 24 22.75 10.40 -19.94
N ASP A 25 22.55 11.30 -20.88
CA ASP A 25 23.47 12.38 -21.26
C ASP A 25 23.57 13.49 -20.20
N GLU A 26 22.50 13.77 -19.45
CA GLU A 26 22.51 14.79 -18.39
C GLU A 26 23.32 14.34 -17.16
N VAL A 27 23.26 13.05 -16.85
CA VAL A 27 23.99 12.43 -15.73
C VAL A 27 25.51 12.42 -15.99
N GLY A 28 25.92 12.22 -17.24
CA GLY A 28 27.33 12.18 -17.63
C GLY A 28 28.06 13.52 -17.46
N CYS A 29 27.37 14.63 -17.68
CA CYS A 29 27.92 15.97 -17.49
C CYS A 29 28.09 16.34 -16.01
N LEU A 30 27.14 15.93 -15.16
CA LEU A 30 27.21 16.18 -13.72
C LEU A 30 28.35 15.41 -13.06
N VAL A 31 28.57 14.15 -13.48
CA VAL A 31 29.69 13.32 -13.02
C VAL A 31 31.05 13.92 -13.40
N LYS A 32 31.17 14.44 -14.63
CA LYS A 32 32.39 15.12 -15.10
C LYS A 32 32.68 16.42 -14.35
N ALA A 33 31.64 17.17 -13.96
CA ALA A 33 31.80 18.40 -13.20
C ALA A 33 32.27 18.13 -11.75
N LEU A 34 31.77 17.06 -11.12
CA LEU A 34 32.14 16.67 -9.75
C LEU A 34 33.60 16.17 -9.64
N ALA A 35 34.16 15.67 -10.72
CA ALA A 35 35.56 15.25 -10.82
C ALA A 35 36.56 16.43 -10.76
N ALA A 36 36.19 17.66 -11.12
CA ALA A 36 37.17 18.73 -11.28
C ALA A 36 37.67 19.41 -9.97
N GLY A 37 37.27 18.95 -8.78
CA GLY A 37 37.61 19.58 -7.49
C GLY A 37 38.59 18.78 -6.63
N HIS A 38 39.54 19.48 -5.99
CA HIS A 38 40.56 18.98 -5.03
C HIS A 38 39.97 18.43 -3.70
N ARG A 39 38.86 17.70 -3.75
CA ARG A 39 38.25 16.92 -2.66
C ARG A 39 37.98 15.46 -3.08
N TRP A 40 38.65 15.05 -4.16
CA TRP A 40 38.53 13.78 -4.88
C TRP A 40 38.54 12.52 -3.99
N PRO A 41 39.45 12.35 -3.00
CA PRO A 41 39.46 11.11 -2.23
C PRO A 41 38.23 10.97 -1.32
N LEU A 42 37.66 12.06 -0.79
CA LEU A 42 36.51 11.99 0.12
C LEU A 42 35.21 11.68 -0.63
N ILE A 43 35.03 12.27 -1.81
CA ILE A 43 33.85 12.03 -2.65
C ILE A 43 33.88 10.60 -3.23
N ALA A 44 35.06 10.10 -3.63
CA ALA A 44 35.23 8.74 -4.10
C ALA A 44 34.90 7.69 -3.02
N ASN A 45 35.29 7.93 -1.76
CA ASN A 45 34.98 7.04 -0.65
C ASN A 45 33.47 6.98 -0.32
N ILE A 46 32.77 8.12 -0.39
CA ILE A 46 31.31 8.16 -0.17
C ILE A 46 30.58 7.38 -1.27
N VAL A 47 30.95 7.57 -2.53
CA VAL A 47 30.34 6.84 -3.66
C VAL A 47 30.61 5.33 -3.56
N ALA A 48 31.82 4.93 -3.19
CA ALA A 48 32.17 3.52 -2.99
C ALA A 48 31.37 2.87 -1.84
N MET A 49 31.16 3.59 -0.72
CA MET A 49 30.30 3.11 0.38
C MET A 49 28.84 2.94 -0.04
N PHE A 50 28.26 3.90 -0.78
CA PHE A 50 26.90 3.79 -1.28
C PHE A 50 26.73 2.66 -2.31
N ALA A 51 27.74 2.44 -3.17
CA ALA A 51 27.74 1.33 -4.12
C ALA A 51 27.78 -0.03 -3.43
N LEU A 52 28.58 -0.17 -2.35
CA LEU A 52 28.64 -1.41 -1.55
C LEU A 52 27.34 -1.65 -0.77
N TYR A 53 26.72 -0.61 -0.20
CA TYR A 53 25.43 -0.73 0.49
C TYR A 53 24.27 -1.05 -0.45
N GLY A 54 24.27 -0.48 -1.67
CA GLY A 54 23.23 -0.74 -2.67
C GLY A 54 23.19 -2.20 -3.12
N VAL A 55 24.34 -2.86 -3.23
CA VAL A 55 24.43 -4.27 -3.66
C VAL A 55 23.88 -5.22 -2.61
N VAL A 56 24.13 -4.97 -1.31
CA VAL A 56 23.65 -5.83 -0.21
C VAL A 56 22.12 -5.87 -0.14
N LEU A 57 21.44 -4.76 -0.46
CA LEU A 57 19.96 -4.70 -0.46
C LEU A 57 19.31 -5.46 -1.62
N THR A 58 20.05 -5.75 -2.71
CA THR A 58 19.51 -6.49 -3.88
C THR A 58 19.62 -8.01 -3.75
N LEU A 59 20.37 -8.50 -2.76
CA LEU A 59 20.65 -9.93 -2.56
C LEU A 59 19.78 -10.55 -1.46
N ALA A 60 18.91 -9.77 -0.81
CA ALA A 60 17.93 -10.34 0.11
C ALA A 60 16.97 -11.23 -0.72
N PRO A 61 16.84 -12.53 -0.39
CA PRO A 61 15.85 -13.36 -1.03
C PRO A 61 14.48 -12.72 -0.84
N LEU A 62 13.73 -12.53 -1.92
CA LEU A 62 12.32 -12.17 -1.84
C LEU A 62 11.64 -13.30 -1.07
N ALA A 63 11.37 -13.06 0.21
CA ALA A 63 10.61 -13.97 1.03
C ALA A 63 9.23 -14.10 0.40
N HIS A 64 9.05 -15.13 -0.42
CA HIS A 64 7.74 -15.62 -0.81
C HIS A 64 7.20 -16.36 0.40
N ALA A 65 6.67 -15.61 1.38
CA ALA A 65 5.72 -16.19 2.31
C ALA A 65 4.66 -16.90 1.46
N LYS A 66 4.37 -18.17 1.75
CA LYS A 66 3.22 -18.81 1.12
C LYS A 66 1.99 -17.97 1.52
N PRO A 67 1.26 -17.37 0.57
CA PRO A 67 0.04 -16.68 0.90
C PRO A 67 -0.93 -17.75 1.41
N ALA A 68 -1.31 -17.64 2.68
CA ALA A 68 -2.40 -18.42 3.26
C ALA A 68 -3.42 -17.42 3.84
N PRO A 69 -4.00 -16.56 2.99
CA PRO A 69 -4.86 -15.47 3.44
C PRO A 69 -6.07 -15.97 4.25
N GLU A 70 -6.58 -17.17 3.94
CA GLU A 70 -7.68 -17.80 4.65
C GLU A 70 -7.28 -18.19 6.08
N VAL A 71 -6.06 -18.67 6.28
CA VAL A 71 -5.54 -19.06 7.61
C VAL A 71 -5.31 -17.81 8.46
N GLU A 72 -4.73 -16.77 7.88
CA GLU A 72 -4.50 -15.49 8.57
C GLU A 72 -5.83 -14.84 8.94
N TYR A 73 -6.77 -14.77 8.00
CA TYR A 73 -8.11 -14.25 8.25
C TYR A 73 -8.83 -15.03 9.36
N LEU A 74 -8.89 -16.37 9.24
CA LEU A 74 -9.52 -17.23 10.25
C LEU A 74 -8.89 -17.05 11.63
N TYR A 75 -7.56 -16.95 11.69
CA TYR A 75 -6.85 -16.73 12.94
C TYR A 75 -7.25 -15.39 13.59
N ASP A 76 -7.25 -14.31 12.83
CA ASP A 76 -7.58 -12.99 13.38
C ASP A 76 -9.03 -12.89 13.83
N VAL A 77 -9.98 -13.42 13.04
CA VAL A 77 -11.41 -13.22 13.32
C VAL A 77 -11.99 -14.25 14.28
N ALA A 78 -11.62 -15.53 14.14
CA ALA A 78 -12.20 -16.60 14.94
C ALA A 78 -11.33 -16.95 16.17
N VAL A 79 -10.00 -17.00 16.02
CA VAL A 79 -9.11 -17.41 17.12
C VAL A 79 -8.76 -16.25 18.04
N ARG A 80 -8.44 -15.08 17.48
CA ARG A 80 -7.99 -13.92 18.26
C ARG A 80 -9.15 -13.07 18.76
N ARG A 81 -10.15 -12.83 17.90
CA ARG A 81 -11.32 -12.00 18.23
C ARG A 81 -12.56 -12.78 18.65
N HIS A 82 -12.60 -14.10 18.42
CA HIS A 82 -13.72 -14.95 18.82
C HIS A 82 -15.08 -14.48 18.25
N TYR A 83 -15.09 -13.99 17.01
CA TYR A 83 -16.34 -13.68 16.32
C TYR A 83 -17.14 -14.95 16.04
N ASN A 84 -18.46 -14.88 16.25
CA ASN A 84 -19.40 -15.93 15.96
C ASN A 84 -20.08 -15.67 14.61
N PHE A 85 -19.79 -16.51 13.64
CA PHE A 85 -20.29 -16.41 12.27
C PHE A 85 -21.50 -17.32 12.03
N PRO A 86 -22.36 -16.99 11.05
CA PRO A 86 -23.33 -17.95 10.52
C PRO A 86 -22.65 -19.27 10.13
N ASP A 87 -23.29 -20.39 10.47
CA ASP A 87 -22.83 -21.75 10.18
C ASP A 87 -21.41 -22.11 10.69
N ASN A 88 -20.81 -21.27 11.55
CA ASN A 88 -19.41 -21.34 11.98
C ASN A 88 -18.39 -21.28 10.82
N ASP A 89 -18.77 -20.66 9.70
CA ASP A 89 -17.90 -20.54 8.52
C ASP A 89 -17.37 -19.12 8.34
N ALA A 90 -16.28 -18.81 9.05
CA ALA A 90 -15.66 -17.50 8.95
C ALA A 90 -15.11 -17.21 7.54
N VAL A 91 -14.45 -18.19 6.91
CA VAL A 91 -13.78 -17.99 5.62
C VAL A 91 -14.82 -17.83 4.51
N GLY A 92 -15.84 -18.68 4.46
CA GLY A 92 -16.93 -18.54 3.51
C GLY A 92 -17.69 -17.23 3.70
N TYR A 93 -17.94 -16.82 4.95
CA TYR A 93 -18.54 -15.51 5.23
C TYR A 93 -17.66 -14.35 4.73
N GLY A 94 -16.35 -14.42 4.93
CA GLY A 94 -15.38 -13.45 4.41
C GLY A 94 -15.41 -13.33 2.88
N TYR A 95 -15.48 -14.44 2.15
CA TYR A 95 -15.68 -14.40 0.70
C TYR A 95 -17.05 -13.86 0.30
N GLY A 96 -18.10 -14.12 1.08
CA GLY A 96 -19.41 -13.48 0.89
C GLY A 96 -19.33 -11.96 0.96
N ILE A 97 -18.53 -11.40 1.88
CA ILE A 97 -18.26 -9.94 1.92
C ILE A 97 -17.56 -9.50 0.63
N CYS A 98 -16.53 -10.23 0.19
CA CYS A 98 -15.82 -9.94 -1.06
C CYS A 98 -16.76 -9.89 -2.27
N ASP A 99 -17.69 -10.84 -2.37
CA ASP A 99 -18.67 -10.88 -3.45
C ASP A 99 -19.60 -9.66 -3.43
N LYS A 100 -20.05 -9.21 -2.25
CA LYS A 100 -20.85 -7.98 -2.10
C LYS A 100 -20.09 -6.74 -2.58
N VAL A 101 -18.81 -6.63 -2.22
CA VAL A 101 -17.95 -5.51 -2.66
C VAL A 101 -17.77 -5.55 -4.18
N ALA A 102 -17.48 -6.71 -4.75
CA ALA A 102 -17.30 -6.90 -6.19
C ALA A 102 -18.60 -6.58 -6.99
N GLN A 103 -19.76 -6.84 -6.39
CA GLN A 103 -21.07 -6.48 -6.94
C GLN A 103 -21.39 -4.98 -6.81
N GLY A 104 -20.56 -4.22 -6.10
CA GLY A 104 -20.71 -2.77 -5.94
C GLY A 104 -21.68 -2.36 -4.84
N GLU A 105 -21.97 -3.24 -3.87
CA GLU A 105 -22.75 -2.85 -2.70
C GLU A 105 -22.07 -1.72 -1.92
N SER A 106 -22.88 -0.83 -1.34
CA SER A 106 -22.33 0.28 -0.57
C SER A 106 -21.74 -0.22 0.76
N TYR A 107 -20.69 0.45 1.23
CA TYR A 107 -20.05 0.12 2.50
C TYR A 107 -21.05 0.11 3.66
N ALA A 108 -22.02 1.04 3.66
CA ALA A 108 -23.07 1.10 4.68
C ALA A 108 -23.99 -0.13 4.68
N GLN A 109 -24.32 -0.68 3.51
CA GLN A 109 -25.13 -1.91 3.41
C GLN A 109 -24.35 -3.11 3.95
N ILE A 110 -23.11 -3.28 3.50
CA ILE A 110 -22.23 -4.37 3.96
C ILE A 110 -22.05 -4.32 5.48
N MET A 111 -21.80 -3.12 6.03
CA MET A 111 -21.69 -2.92 7.48
C MET A 111 -22.98 -3.31 8.21
N GLY A 112 -24.15 -2.91 7.69
CA GLY A 112 -25.45 -3.28 8.27
C GLY A 112 -25.69 -4.78 8.30
N ASP A 113 -25.36 -5.47 7.20
CA ASP A 113 -25.47 -6.92 7.10
C ASP A 113 -24.53 -7.62 8.09
N VAL A 114 -23.26 -7.19 8.18
CA VAL A 114 -22.30 -7.77 9.13
C VAL A 114 -22.73 -7.58 10.59
N LYS A 115 -23.28 -6.42 10.94
CA LYS A 115 -23.86 -6.19 12.28
C LYS A 115 -25.13 -7.01 12.54
N THR A 116 -25.76 -7.57 11.51
CA THR A 116 -26.91 -8.46 11.66
C THR A 116 -26.46 -9.91 11.86
N ASP A 117 -25.41 -10.31 11.15
CA ASP A 117 -25.04 -11.72 11.00
C ASP A 117 -23.99 -12.21 12.02
N VAL A 118 -23.09 -11.33 12.47
CA VAL A 118 -21.92 -11.72 13.28
C VAL A 118 -21.97 -11.12 14.68
N THR A 119 -21.59 -11.89 15.70
CA THR A 119 -21.46 -11.40 17.09
C THR A 119 -20.00 -11.45 17.57
N PRO A 120 -19.47 -10.45 18.30
CA PRO A 120 -20.04 -9.12 18.58
C PRO A 120 -20.34 -8.32 17.31
N ASN A 121 -21.34 -7.44 17.39
CA ASN A 121 -22.00 -6.85 16.23
C ASN A 121 -22.02 -5.31 16.24
N ASP A 122 -21.10 -4.70 16.98
CA ASP A 122 -20.91 -3.25 16.99
C ASP A 122 -20.13 -2.76 15.75
N GLU A 123 -20.10 -1.43 15.53
CA GLU A 123 -19.41 -0.83 14.38
C GLU A 123 -17.92 -1.16 14.31
N PHE A 124 -17.21 -1.36 15.43
CA PHE A 124 -15.79 -1.73 15.40
C PHE A 124 -15.62 -3.15 14.92
N ALA A 125 -16.46 -4.06 15.42
CA ALA A 125 -16.46 -5.45 15.00
C ALA A 125 -16.73 -5.57 13.50
N ALA A 126 -17.80 -4.92 13.02
CA ALA A 126 -18.15 -4.96 11.61
C ALA A 126 -17.05 -4.34 10.71
N ASN A 127 -16.52 -3.17 11.08
CA ASN A 127 -15.47 -2.51 10.30
C ASN A 127 -14.19 -3.34 10.26
N TYR A 128 -13.81 -3.95 11.38
CA TYR A 128 -12.65 -4.84 11.45
C TYR A 128 -12.82 -6.03 10.50
N LEU A 129 -13.97 -6.70 10.56
CA LEU A 129 -14.28 -7.85 9.71
C LEU A 129 -14.27 -7.51 8.22
N VAL A 130 -14.95 -6.43 7.83
CA VAL A 130 -15.03 -6.00 6.42
C VAL A 130 -13.64 -5.61 5.90
N SER A 131 -12.87 -4.87 6.69
CA SER A 131 -11.53 -4.43 6.28
C SER A 131 -10.57 -5.61 6.11
N TYR A 132 -10.56 -6.57 7.06
CA TYR A 132 -9.67 -7.73 6.99
C TYR A 132 -10.10 -8.74 5.91
N ALA A 133 -11.40 -8.90 5.67
CA ALA A 133 -11.89 -9.76 4.59
C ALA A 133 -11.37 -9.26 3.24
N VAL A 134 -11.49 -7.94 2.99
CA VAL A 134 -11.05 -7.36 1.72
C VAL A 134 -9.53 -7.27 1.59
N ASP A 135 -8.83 -6.91 2.66
CA ASP A 135 -7.36 -6.81 2.63
C ASP A 135 -6.67 -8.15 2.38
N LEU A 136 -7.16 -9.22 3.03
CA LEU A 136 -6.54 -10.53 2.97
C LEU A 136 -7.11 -11.41 1.84
N LEU A 137 -8.44 -11.49 1.70
CA LEU A 137 -9.08 -12.47 0.81
C LEU A 137 -9.30 -11.95 -0.62
N CYS A 138 -9.59 -10.66 -0.79
CA CYS A 138 -9.88 -10.07 -2.10
C CYS A 138 -9.21 -8.70 -2.33
N PRO A 139 -7.86 -8.64 -2.37
CA PRO A 139 -7.13 -7.38 -2.49
C PRO A 139 -7.39 -6.61 -3.79
N ALA A 140 -7.93 -7.26 -4.82
CA ALA A 140 -8.38 -6.60 -6.05
C ALA A 140 -9.53 -5.60 -5.79
N GLU A 141 -10.34 -5.83 -4.77
CA GLU A 141 -11.55 -5.06 -4.46
C GLU A 141 -11.30 -3.91 -3.46
N ILE A 142 -10.06 -3.74 -2.98
CA ILE A 142 -9.69 -2.68 -2.02
C ILE A 142 -10.09 -1.29 -2.54
N TRP A 143 -9.92 -1.05 -3.85
CA TRP A 143 -10.32 0.24 -4.43
C TRP A 143 -11.83 0.44 -4.37
N GLN A 144 -12.61 -0.59 -4.70
CA GLN A 144 -14.07 -0.55 -4.70
C GLN A 144 -14.62 -0.33 -3.28
N LEU A 145 -14.08 -1.04 -2.29
CA LEU A 145 -14.43 -0.84 -0.87
C LEU A 145 -14.15 0.59 -0.41
N ARG A 146 -12.96 1.12 -0.73
CA ARG A 146 -12.58 2.49 -0.33
C ARG A 146 -13.44 3.54 -1.00
N ASN A 147 -13.78 3.33 -2.26
CA ASN A 147 -14.68 4.21 -3.00
C ASN A 147 -16.10 4.18 -2.42
N SER A 148 -16.62 3.00 -2.07
CA SER A 148 -17.97 2.87 -1.48
C SER A 148 -18.05 3.35 -0.03
N ALA A 149 -16.93 3.37 0.69
CA ALA A 149 -16.82 3.93 2.04
C ALA A 149 -16.63 5.46 2.06
N ALA A 150 -16.49 6.11 0.90
CA ALA A 150 -16.25 7.55 0.83
C ALA A 150 -17.40 8.34 1.48
N GLY A 151 -17.08 9.10 2.54
CA GLY A 151 -18.07 9.86 3.29
C GLY A 151 -18.96 9.01 4.21
N TYR A 152 -18.64 7.73 4.40
CA TYR A 152 -19.30 6.90 5.41
C TYR A 152 -19.07 7.50 6.79
N GLN A 153 -20.18 7.72 7.50
CA GLN A 153 -20.16 8.12 8.90
C GLN A 153 -20.89 7.06 9.71
N PRO A 154 -20.24 6.46 10.72
CA PRO A 154 -20.90 5.52 11.62
C PRO A 154 -22.12 6.17 12.29
N PRO A 155 -23.16 5.39 12.62
CA PRO A 155 -24.30 5.88 13.38
C PRO A 155 -23.86 6.56 14.68
N ALA A 156 -24.52 7.67 15.03
CA ALA A 156 -24.19 8.42 16.22
C ALA A 156 -24.33 7.55 17.48
N GLY A 157 -23.25 7.41 18.25
CA GLY A 157 -23.21 6.63 19.49
C GLY A 157 -22.47 5.28 19.39
N GLU A 158 -22.08 4.83 18.18
CA GLU A 158 -21.40 3.54 17.96
C GLU A 158 -19.87 3.70 17.72
N THR A 159 -19.30 4.89 17.93
CA THR A 159 -17.85 5.17 17.73
C THR A 159 -16.96 4.80 18.92
N ALA A 160 -17.44 3.98 19.86
CA ALA A 160 -16.59 3.25 20.81
C ALA A 160 -17.00 1.77 20.81
N PRO A 161 -16.06 0.82 20.99
CA PRO A 161 -16.41 -0.59 21.09
C PRO A 161 -17.38 -0.78 22.25
N ALA A 162 -18.54 -1.41 21.97
CA ALA A 162 -19.60 -1.60 22.96
C ALA A 162 -19.14 -2.46 24.14
N THR A 163 -18.08 -3.23 23.96
CA THR A 163 -17.53 -4.15 24.95
C THR A 163 -16.00 -4.03 25.02
N TYR A 164 -15.54 -3.25 25.99
CA TYR A 164 -14.19 -3.37 26.54
C TYR A 164 -14.23 -4.39 27.69
N TYR A 165 -14.60 -5.64 27.40
CA TYR A 165 -14.62 -6.73 28.38
C TYR A 165 -14.34 -8.07 27.71
#